data_AF-A0A9P8C374-F1
#
_entry.id   AF-A0A9P8C374-F1
#
_cell.length_a   1.000
_cell.length_b   1.000
_cell.length_c   1.000
_cell.angle_alpha   90.00
_cell.angle_beta   90.00
_cell.angle_gamma   90.00
#
_symmetry.space_group_name_H-M   'P 1'
#
loop_
_entity.id
_entity.type
_entity.pdbx_description
1 polymer ?
#
loop_
_entity_poly.entity_id
_entity_poly.type
_entity_poly.pdbx_seq_one_letter_code
_entity_poly.pdbx_strand_id
1 'polypeptide(L)'
;MRSSTFLSVALAATALAAPTILQIAVTLDDGVDAGPFHFTSQFNVVALPDQVRNGTEAVPGAAEATGYFNYGINSETDTICYNITLINVVGDFESPATTATHIHEAAQGASGPPRIAFPNPVGDDTRKSTAGCLTGPFTTGIVMNGADTGAGFTVKQIEANPAGFFTDSHTALFPIGVVRGQLS
;
A
#
# COMPACT_ATOMS: atom_id res chain seq x y z
N MET A 1 -4.23 -88.62 42.00
CA MET A 1 -4.08 -88.12 43.39
C MET A 1 -3.73 -86.64 43.32
N ARG A 2 -4.49 -85.80 44.06
CA ARG A 2 -4.20 -84.39 44.46
C ARG A 2 -4.10 -83.38 43.30
N SER A 3 -5.15 -82.65 42.94
CA SER A 3 -5.73 -81.48 43.64
C SER A 3 -4.70 -80.39 43.95
N SER A 4 -4.80 -79.26 43.24
CA SER A 4 -4.24 -77.96 43.64
C SER A 4 -5.02 -76.86 42.92
N THR A 5 -5.97 -76.29 43.64
CA THR A 5 -6.72 -75.09 43.30
C THR A 5 -5.83 -73.88 43.55
N PHE A 6 -5.64 -73.01 42.55
CA PHE A 6 -5.04 -71.69 42.75
C PHE A 6 -6.09 -70.61 42.46
N LEU A 7 -6.44 -69.91 43.53
CA LEU A 7 -7.24 -68.70 43.54
C LEU A 7 -6.28 -67.52 43.25
N SER A 8 -6.58 -66.66 42.30
CA SER A 8 -5.84 -65.42 42.10
C SER A 8 -6.79 -64.28 41.79
N VAL A 9 -6.57 -63.21 42.56
CA VAL A 9 -7.39 -62.03 42.81
C VAL A 9 -7.54 -61.18 41.55
N ALA A 10 -8.78 -60.82 41.21
CA ALA A 10 -9.07 -59.84 40.17
C ALA A 10 -8.85 -58.42 40.73
N LEU A 11 -7.90 -57.68 40.16
CA LEU A 11 -7.66 -56.27 40.47
C LEU A 11 -8.55 -55.41 39.56
N ALA A 12 -9.55 -54.75 40.14
CA ALA A 12 -10.44 -53.84 39.40
C ALA A 12 -9.70 -52.52 39.12
N ALA A 13 -9.36 -52.27 37.85
CA ALA A 13 -8.86 -50.98 37.39
C ALA A 13 -10.05 -50.04 37.14
N THR A 14 -10.15 -48.97 37.92
CA THR A 14 -11.11 -47.89 37.70
C THR A 14 -10.61 -46.99 36.57
N ALA A 15 -11.28 -47.03 35.42
CA ALA A 15 -11.03 -46.12 34.31
C ALA A 15 -11.60 -44.73 34.63
N LEU A 16 -10.73 -43.73 34.77
CA LEU A 16 -11.13 -42.32 34.81
C LEU A 16 -11.42 -41.85 33.39
N ALA A 17 -12.69 -41.56 33.09
CA ALA A 17 -13.10 -40.94 31.84
C ALA A 17 -12.58 -39.49 31.79
N ALA A 18 -11.72 -39.18 30.82
CA ALA A 18 -11.31 -37.82 30.53
C ALA A 18 -12.46 -37.08 29.81
N PRO A 19 -12.74 -35.81 30.14
CA PRO A 19 -13.78 -35.06 29.45
C PRO A 19 -13.33 -34.78 28.01
N THR A 20 -14.14 -35.21 27.05
CA THR A 20 -14.05 -34.79 25.65
C THR A 20 -14.27 -33.28 25.56
N ILE A 21 -13.20 -32.55 25.29
CA ILE A 21 -13.27 -31.14 24.93
C ILE A 21 -13.96 -31.06 23.56
N LEU A 22 -15.15 -30.46 23.54
CA LEU A 22 -15.85 -30.11 22.31
C LEU A 22 -15.02 -29.01 21.61
N GLN A 23 -14.14 -29.42 20.69
CA GLN A 23 -13.46 -28.49 19.80
C GLN A 23 -14.50 -27.93 18.83
N ILE A 24 -15.04 -26.76 19.18
CA ILE A 24 -15.70 -25.89 18.22
C ILE A 24 -14.59 -25.46 17.26
N ALA A 25 -14.53 -26.10 16.09
CA ALA A 25 -13.76 -25.59 14.98
C ALA A 25 -14.41 -24.27 14.54
N VAL A 26 -13.88 -23.15 15.04
CA VAL A 26 -14.15 -21.84 14.45
C VAL A 26 -13.43 -21.86 13.11
N THR A 27 -14.19 -22.06 12.03
CA THR A 27 -13.73 -21.72 10.69
C THR A 27 -13.50 -20.21 10.67
N LEU A 28 -12.24 -19.79 10.76
CA LEU A 28 -11.86 -18.42 10.43
C LEU A 28 -12.06 -18.30 8.92
N ASP A 29 -13.09 -17.56 8.53
CA ASP A 29 -13.29 -17.13 7.16
C ASP A 29 -12.15 -16.16 6.81
N ASP A 30 -11.21 -16.59 5.97
CA ASP A 30 -10.02 -15.85 5.52
C ASP A 30 -10.37 -14.67 4.58
N GLY A 31 -11.47 -13.94 4.82
CA GLY A 31 -12.13 -13.19 3.74
C GLY A 31 -12.90 -11.93 4.10
N VAL A 32 -12.66 -11.27 5.23
CA VAL A 32 -13.32 -9.98 5.52
C VAL A 32 -12.30 -8.93 5.94
N ASP A 33 -12.06 -7.97 5.03
CA ASP A 33 -11.57 -6.63 5.36
C ASP A 33 -12.36 -6.12 6.58
N ALA A 34 -11.79 -6.23 7.78
CA ALA A 34 -12.45 -5.87 9.03
C ALA A 34 -12.54 -4.34 9.26
N GLY A 35 -12.29 -3.55 8.21
CA GLY A 35 -12.38 -2.09 8.21
C GLY A 35 -13.63 -1.60 7.48
N PRO A 36 -14.01 -0.32 7.64
CA PRO A 36 -15.15 0.27 6.92
C PRO A 36 -14.90 0.41 5.40
N PHE A 37 -13.69 0.07 4.93
CA PHE A 37 -13.29 0.16 3.53
C PHE A 37 -13.12 -1.24 2.95
N HIS A 38 -13.68 -1.44 1.76
CA HIS A 38 -13.40 -2.62 0.95
C HIS A 38 -12.35 -2.26 -0.09
N PHE A 39 -11.23 -2.98 -0.11
CA PHE A 39 -10.16 -2.78 -1.08
C PHE A 39 -9.99 -4.01 -1.98
N THR A 40 -10.01 -3.79 -3.29
CA THR A 40 -9.66 -4.80 -4.29
C THR A 40 -8.15 -5.06 -4.34
N SER A 41 -7.33 -4.09 -3.91
CA SER A 41 -5.89 -4.25 -3.74
C SER A 41 -5.29 -3.24 -2.76
N GLN A 42 -4.11 -3.54 -2.22
CA GLN A 42 -3.34 -2.64 -1.37
C GLN A 42 -1.88 -2.58 -1.81
N PHE A 43 -1.27 -1.41 -1.72
CA PHE A 43 0.12 -1.16 -2.08
C PHE A 43 0.84 -0.44 -0.94
N ASN A 44 2.03 -0.92 -0.56
CA ASN A 44 2.89 -0.25 0.41
C ASN A 44 4.22 0.03 -0.29
N VAL A 45 4.47 1.29 -0.61
CA VAL A 45 5.62 1.72 -1.40
C VAL A 45 6.55 2.56 -0.56
N VAL A 46 7.83 2.17 -0.54
CA VAL A 46 8.90 3.00 0.02
C VAL A 46 9.55 3.77 -1.13
N ALA A 47 9.42 5.08 -1.10
CA ALA A 47 10.01 5.99 -2.06
C ALA A 47 11.33 6.55 -1.53
N LEU A 48 12.37 6.49 -2.36
CA LEU A 48 13.73 6.85 -2.00
C LEU A 48 14.29 7.92 -2.96
N PRO A 49 15.26 8.73 -2.51
CA PRO A 49 15.83 9.82 -3.29
C PRO A 49 16.71 9.33 -4.45
N ASP A 50 17.21 8.11 -4.43
CA ASP A 50 18.03 7.52 -5.50
C ASP A 50 17.20 6.95 -6.67
N GLN A 51 15.87 6.91 -6.51
CA GLN A 51 14.95 6.41 -7.53
C GLN A 51 14.44 7.49 -8.48
N VAL A 52 14.76 8.77 -8.25
CA VAL A 52 14.26 9.90 -9.04
C VAL A 52 14.85 9.90 -10.46
N ARG A 53 14.03 10.26 -11.46
CA ARG A 53 14.40 10.19 -12.88
C ARG A 53 14.01 11.45 -13.64
N ASN A 54 14.88 11.90 -14.54
CA ASN A 54 14.58 12.89 -15.57
C ASN A 54 14.55 12.19 -16.94
N GLY A 55 13.36 11.84 -17.43
CA GLY A 55 13.23 10.91 -18.54
C GLY A 55 13.73 9.52 -18.13
N THR A 56 14.90 9.11 -18.62
CA THR A 56 15.55 7.85 -18.20
C THR A 56 16.83 8.07 -17.40
N GLU A 57 17.26 9.33 -17.25
CA GLU A 57 18.47 9.69 -16.52
C GLU A 57 18.21 9.66 -15.01
N ALA A 58 19.10 9.03 -14.25
CA ALA A 58 19.06 9.07 -12.80
C ALA A 58 19.52 10.45 -12.30
N VAL A 59 18.70 11.07 -11.46
CA VAL A 59 18.99 12.36 -10.83
C VAL A 59 18.77 12.24 -9.33
N PRO A 60 19.49 13.01 -8.49
CA PRO A 60 19.35 12.90 -7.04
C PRO A 60 18.06 13.56 -6.53
N GLY A 61 17.36 12.88 -5.63
CA GLY A 61 16.38 13.47 -4.71
C GLY A 61 17.06 14.05 -3.44
N ALA A 62 16.26 14.35 -2.42
CA ALA A 62 16.78 14.90 -1.16
C ALA A 62 17.52 13.85 -0.33
N ALA A 63 18.73 14.17 0.11
CA ALA A 63 19.50 13.28 0.98
C ALA A 63 18.71 12.94 2.26
N GLU A 64 18.78 11.68 2.69
CA GLU A 64 18.08 11.14 3.86
C GLU A 64 16.54 11.24 3.83
N ALA A 65 15.94 11.67 2.73
CA ALA A 65 14.49 11.70 2.57
C ALA A 65 13.94 10.29 2.37
N THR A 66 12.75 10.03 2.88
CA THR A 66 12.04 8.77 2.64
C THR A 66 10.55 9.03 2.58
N GLY A 67 9.87 8.47 1.59
CA GLY A 67 8.42 8.47 1.51
C GLY A 67 7.85 7.08 1.79
N TYR A 68 6.79 7.02 2.60
CA TYR A 68 5.96 5.84 2.79
C TYR A 68 4.60 6.13 2.19
N PHE A 69 4.27 5.45 1.11
CA PHE A 69 3.04 5.62 0.37
C PHE A 69 2.21 4.35 0.47
N ASN A 70 1.18 4.39 1.30
CA ASN A 70 0.29 3.26 1.49
C ASN A 70 -1.04 3.57 0.81
N TYR A 71 -1.46 2.68 -0.09
CA TYR A 71 -2.67 2.81 -0.87
C TYR A 71 -3.59 1.62 -0.66
N GLY A 72 -4.89 1.90 -0.53
CA GLY A 72 -5.95 0.91 -0.69
C GLY A 72 -6.80 1.31 -1.90
N ILE A 73 -6.92 0.42 -2.89
CA ILE A 73 -7.67 0.65 -4.12
C ILE A 73 -8.96 -0.15 -4.06
N ASN A 74 -10.05 0.45 -4.51
CA ASN A 74 -11.29 -0.23 -4.88
C ASN A 74 -11.57 0.09 -6.36
N SER A 75 -11.26 -0.86 -7.24
CA SER A 75 -11.46 -0.70 -8.68
C SER A 75 -12.90 -0.87 -9.15
N GLU A 76 -13.79 -1.34 -8.27
CA GLU A 76 -15.23 -1.40 -8.53
C GLU A 76 -15.87 -0.02 -8.41
N THR A 77 -15.37 0.82 -7.49
CA THR A 77 -15.86 2.19 -7.25
C THR A 77 -14.94 3.27 -7.81
N ASP A 78 -13.84 2.90 -8.46
CA ASP A 78 -12.77 3.79 -8.93
C ASP A 78 -12.23 4.72 -7.82
N THR A 79 -12.03 4.13 -6.63
CA THR A 79 -11.58 4.82 -5.42
C THR A 79 -10.18 4.40 -5.02
N ILE A 80 -9.36 5.36 -4.63
CA ILE A 80 -8.06 5.12 -3.97
C ILE A 80 -8.03 5.86 -2.64
N CYS A 81 -7.87 5.10 -1.56
CA CYS A 81 -7.53 5.62 -0.25
C CYS A 81 -6.01 5.62 -0.08
N TYR A 82 -5.48 6.65 0.57
CA TYR A 82 -4.06 6.87 0.74
C TYR A 82 -3.73 7.23 2.19
N ASN A 83 -2.57 6.79 2.64
CA ASN A 83 -1.90 7.24 3.85
C ASN A 83 -0.42 7.43 3.51
N ILE A 84 -0.01 8.68 3.37
CA ILE A 84 1.30 9.07 2.89
C ILE A 84 2.04 9.77 4.03
N THR A 85 3.26 9.32 4.31
CA THR A 85 4.18 9.94 5.26
C THR A 85 5.50 10.21 4.57
N LEU A 86 5.97 11.45 4.65
CA LEU A 86 7.29 11.86 4.18
C LEU A 86 8.18 12.20 5.37
N ILE A 87 9.41 11.68 5.38
CA ILE A 87 10.44 11.90 6.40
C ILE A 87 11.60 12.66 5.76
N ASN A 88 12.10 13.69 6.45
CA ASN A 88 13.22 14.53 6.00
C ASN A 88 13.03 15.16 4.60
N VAL A 89 11.79 15.46 4.22
CA VAL A 89 11.48 16.15 2.96
C VAL A 89 11.49 17.65 3.23
N VAL A 90 12.52 18.32 2.71
CA VAL A 90 12.76 19.75 2.92
C VAL A 90 12.15 20.63 1.84
N GLY A 91 11.75 21.83 2.24
CA GLY A 91 11.22 22.86 1.35
C GLY A 91 9.72 22.75 1.07
N ASP A 92 9.17 23.84 0.54
CA ASP A 92 7.76 23.93 0.21
C ASP A 92 7.41 23.05 -0.99
N PHE A 93 6.22 22.45 -0.96
CA PHE A 93 5.70 21.68 -2.08
C PHE A 93 5.48 22.59 -3.29
N GLU A 94 6.05 22.20 -4.44
CA GLU A 94 5.91 22.91 -5.70
C GLU A 94 5.82 21.90 -6.84
N SER A 95 4.92 22.14 -7.79
CA SER A 95 4.68 21.27 -8.92
C SER A 95 3.94 22.04 -10.03
N PRO A 96 4.15 21.71 -11.31
CA PRO A 96 3.30 22.19 -12.38
C PRO A 96 1.86 21.66 -12.31
N ALA A 97 1.65 20.52 -11.65
CA ALA A 97 0.33 19.93 -11.41
C ALA A 97 -0.37 20.62 -10.23
N THR A 98 -1.66 20.35 -10.03
CA THR A 98 -2.48 20.95 -8.97
C THR A 98 -1.88 20.77 -7.56
N THR A 99 -1.19 19.65 -7.33
CA THR A 99 -0.42 19.37 -6.13
C THR A 99 0.94 18.76 -6.51
N ALA A 100 1.77 18.46 -5.52
CA ALA A 100 3.15 17.99 -5.68
C ALA A 100 3.35 16.57 -5.14
N THR A 101 2.29 15.76 -5.07
CA THR A 101 2.33 14.37 -4.61
C THR A 101 1.46 13.55 -5.54
N HIS A 102 2.04 12.53 -6.19
CA HIS A 102 1.40 11.94 -7.37
C HIS A 102 1.48 10.41 -7.41
N ILE A 103 0.64 9.84 -8.25
CA ILE A 103 0.95 8.59 -8.96
C ILE A 103 1.14 8.93 -10.43
N HIS A 104 2.23 8.47 -11.02
CA HIS A 104 2.59 8.58 -12.43
C HIS A 104 2.47 7.24 -13.14
N GLU A 105 2.21 7.28 -14.45
CA GLU A 105 2.24 6.10 -15.32
C GLU A 105 3.54 6.04 -16.13
N ALA A 106 4.48 5.22 -15.69
CA ALA A 106 5.63 4.78 -16.48
C ALA A 106 6.32 3.57 -15.82
N ALA A 107 7.02 2.80 -16.65
CA ALA A 107 7.85 1.69 -16.22
C ALA A 107 9.01 2.14 -15.30
N GLN A 108 9.56 1.19 -14.55
CA GLN A 108 10.71 1.44 -13.69
C GLN A 108 11.88 2.07 -14.45
N GLY A 109 12.37 3.19 -13.90
CA GLY A 109 13.50 3.93 -14.47
C GLY A 109 13.11 4.94 -15.56
N ALA A 110 11.83 5.10 -15.87
CA ALA A 110 11.32 6.12 -16.79
C ALA A 110 10.39 7.11 -16.09
N SER A 111 10.38 8.35 -16.57
CA SER A 111 9.37 9.36 -16.27
C SER A 111 8.11 9.14 -17.12
N GLY A 112 6.96 9.54 -16.59
CA GLY A 112 5.67 9.52 -17.28
C GLY A 112 4.76 10.63 -16.77
N PRO A 113 3.57 10.82 -17.36
CA PRO A 113 2.62 11.81 -16.88
C PRO A 113 2.02 11.44 -15.51
N PRO A 114 1.69 12.41 -14.65
CA PRO A 114 0.91 12.14 -13.45
C PRO A 114 -0.50 11.70 -13.86
N ARG A 115 -1.06 10.73 -13.15
CA ARG A 115 -2.45 10.25 -13.32
C ARG A 115 -3.34 10.60 -12.14
N ILE A 116 -2.75 10.70 -10.94
CA ILE A 116 -3.45 11.12 -9.72
C ILE A 116 -2.62 12.21 -9.05
N ALA A 117 -3.28 13.29 -8.63
CA ALA A 117 -2.70 14.33 -7.78
C ALA A 117 -3.35 14.27 -6.38
N PHE A 118 -2.56 13.96 -5.35
CA PHE A 118 -3.01 13.87 -3.97
C PHE A 118 -2.83 15.20 -3.24
N PRO A 119 -3.65 15.54 -2.23
CA PRO A 119 -3.35 16.64 -1.33
C PRO A 119 -1.95 16.52 -0.74
N ASN A 120 -1.16 17.60 -0.79
CA ASN A 120 0.21 17.59 -0.26
C ASN A 120 0.22 17.20 1.23
N PRO A 121 1.16 16.34 1.66
CA PRO A 121 1.44 16.10 3.08
C PRO A 121 1.61 17.40 3.87
N VAL A 122 1.09 17.46 5.09
CA VAL A 122 1.23 18.62 5.99
C VAL A 122 2.13 18.24 7.17
N GLY A 123 3.00 19.16 7.58
CA GLY A 123 3.94 18.99 8.68
C GLY A 123 5.21 19.82 8.49
N ASP A 124 6.20 19.61 9.35
CA ASP A 124 7.51 20.25 9.23
C ASP A 124 8.46 19.43 8.35
N ASP A 125 9.69 19.88 8.17
CA ASP A 125 10.65 19.21 7.27
C ASP A 125 11.15 17.85 7.78
N THR A 126 10.95 17.54 9.06
CA THR A 126 11.31 16.25 9.63
C THR A 126 10.23 15.20 9.35
N ARG A 127 8.95 15.60 9.35
CA ARG A 127 7.82 14.71 9.10
C ARG A 127 6.61 15.47 8.55
N LYS A 128 6.14 15.04 7.38
CA LYS A 128 4.88 15.50 6.76
C LYS A 128 3.96 14.31 6.52
N SER A 129 2.64 14.50 6.64
CA SER A 129 1.68 13.41 6.38
C SER A 129 0.35 13.89 5.81
N THR A 130 -0.31 13.02 5.05
CA THR A 130 -1.67 13.22 4.51
C THR A 130 -2.37 11.88 4.42
N ALA A 131 -3.68 11.86 4.65
CA ALA A 131 -4.50 10.67 4.49
C ALA A 131 -5.90 11.05 4.01
N GLY A 132 -6.53 10.17 3.25
CA GLY A 132 -7.86 10.40 2.69
C GLY A 132 -8.19 9.40 1.61
N CYS A 133 -9.25 9.66 0.87
CA CYS A 133 -9.61 8.90 -0.32
C CYS A 133 -9.99 9.85 -1.46
N LEU A 134 -9.66 9.46 -2.68
CA LEU A 134 -10.10 10.11 -3.91
C LEU A 134 -10.92 9.12 -4.71
N THR A 135 -11.99 9.59 -5.33
CA THR A 135 -12.79 8.82 -6.28
C THR A 135 -12.75 9.52 -7.62
N GLY A 136 -12.65 8.75 -8.70
CA GLY A 136 -12.68 9.28 -10.05
C GLY A 136 -13.94 10.11 -10.35
N PRO A 137 -13.92 10.96 -11.39
CA PRO A 137 -12.83 11.15 -12.34
C PRO A 137 -11.64 11.90 -11.73
N PHE A 138 -10.42 11.46 -12.05
CA PHE A 138 -9.19 12.08 -11.58
C PHE A 138 -8.78 13.26 -12.48
N THR A 139 -8.12 14.24 -11.88
CA THR A 139 -7.50 15.36 -12.59
C THR A 139 -6.15 15.66 -11.97
N THR A 140 -5.22 16.17 -12.78
CA THR A 140 -3.88 16.56 -12.32
C THR A 140 -3.60 18.03 -12.56
N GLY A 141 -4.37 18.71 -13.41
CA GLY A 141 -4.10 20.06 -13.88
C GLY A 141 -3.07 20.13 -15.02
N ILE A 142 -2.44 19.00 -15.37
CA ILE A 142 -1.50 18.91 -16.50
C ILE A 142 -2.28 18.54 -17.75
N VAL A 143 -2.18 19.36 -18.80
CA VAL A 143 -2.76 19.04 -20.11
C VAL A 143 -1.69 18.51 -21.06
N MET A 144 -1.89 17.31 -21.58
CA MET A 144 -1.06 16.71 -22.62
C MET A 144 -1.95 16.20 -23.76
N ASN A 145 -1.53 16.44 -25.00
CA ASN A 145 -2.27 16.02 -26.20
C ASN A 145 -3.74 16.48 -26.20
N GLY A 146 -4.04 17.63 -25.59
CA GLY A 146 -5.37 18.23 -25.58
C GLY A 146 -6.31 17.78 -24.44
N ALA A 147 -5.86 16.96 -23.49
CA ALA A 147 -6.65 16.54 -22.33
C ALA A 147 -5.83 16.55 -21.03
N ASP A 148 -6.51 16.67 -19.88
CA ASP A 148 -5.87 16.50 -18.56
C ASP A 148 -5.26 15.10 -18.47
N THR A 149 -4.07 14.95 -17.87
CA THR A 149 -3.38 13.65 -17.81
C THR A 149 -4.08 12.66 -16.88
N GLY A 150 -4.94 13.09 -15.97
CA GLY A 150 -5.85 12.23 -15.21
C GLY A 150 -7.15 11.88 -15.96
N ALA A 151 -7.46 12.55 -17.06
CA ALA A 151 -8.70 12.31 -17.79
C ALA A 151 -8.75 10.88 -18.36
N GLY A 152 -9.83 10.17 -18.05
CA GLY A 152 -10.05 8.78 -18.49
C GLY A 152 -9.17 7.75 -17.79
N PHE A 153 -8.30 8.17 -16.86
CA PHE A 153 -7.57 7.26 -15.99
C PHE A 153 -8.52 6.63 -14.96
N THR A 154 -8.30 5.35 -14.66
CA THR A 154 -9.01 4.61 -13.61
C THR A 154 -8.02 3.81 -12.78
N VAL A 155 -8.30 3.63 -11.49
CA VAL A 155 -7.41 2.88 -10.57
C VAL A 155 -7.27 1.40 -10.95
N LYS A 156 -8.23 0.86 -11.72
CA LYS A 156 -8.14 -0.48 -12.32
C LYS A 156 -6.89 -0.65 -13.19
N GLN A 157 -6.39 0.41 -13.80
CA GLN A 157 -5.17 0.37 -14.63
C GLN A 157 -3.93 0.09 -13.76
N ILE A 158 -3.89 0.57 -12.52
CA ILE A 158 -2.83 0.27 -11.55
C ILE A 158 -2.84 -1.21 -11.21
N GLU A 159 -4.01 -1.78 -10.91
CA GLU A 159 -4.13 -3.21 -10.59
C GLU A 159 -3.74 -4.11 -11.75
N ALA A 160 -4.05 -3.70 -12.98
CA ALA A 160 -3.71 -4.45 -14.18
C ALA A 160 -2.20 -4.46 -14.47
N ASN A 161 -1.46 -3.42 -14.10
CA ASN A 161 -0.03 -3.31 -14.34
C ASN A 161 0.68 -2.42 -13.29
N PRO A 162 0.86 -2.88 -12.05
CA PRO A 162 1.44 -2.04 -11.00
C PRO A 162 2.88 -1.64 -11.29
N ALA A 163 3.64 -2.48 -12.00
CA ALA A 163 5.00 -2.17 -12.47
C ALA A 163 5.06 -1.01 -13.48
N GLY A 164 3.91 -0.61 -14.06
CA GLY A 164 3.77 0.55 -14.91
C GLY A 164 3.47 1.85 -14.16
N PHE A 165 3.44 1.84 -12.82
CA PHE A 165 3.12 3.03 -12.02
C PHE A 165 4.14 3.27 -10.91
N PHE A 166 4.45 4.54 -10.68
CA PHE A 166 5.28 4.97 -9.56
C PHE A 166 4.62 6.13 -8.81
N THR A 167 5.02 6.31 -7.56
CA THR A 167 4.64 7.43 -6.71
C THR A 167 5.85 8.31 -6.41
N ASP A 168 5.61 9.60 -6.22
CA ASP A 168 6.64 10.57 -5.91
C ASP A 168 6.06 11.78 -5.16
N SER A 169 6.96 12.68 -4.80
CA SER A 169 6.61 14.03 -4.37
C SER A 169 7.65 15.02 -4.86
N HIS A 170 7.28 16.30 -4.93
CA HIS A 170 8.14 17.38 -5.39
C HIS A 170 8.18 18.51 -4.36
N THR A 171 9.32 19.19 -4.26
CA THR A 171 9.44 20.44 -3.52
C THR A 171 10.14 21.48 -4.39
N ALA A 172 10.07 22.75 -4.02
CA ALA A 172 10.76 23.83 -4.75
C ALA A 172 12.28 23.59 -4.88
N LEU A 173 12.88 22.86 -3.93
CA LEU A 173 14.29 22.48 -3.96
C LEU A 173 14.57 21.25 -4.84
N PHE A 174 13.56 20.40 -5.05
CA PHE A 174 13.64 19.17 -5.82
C PHE A 174 12.49 19.09 -6.84
N PRO A 175 12.45 19.98 -7.85
CA PRO A 175 11.33 20.08 -8.78
C PRO A 175 11.18 18.86 -9.69
N ILE A 176 12.24 18.06 -9.89
CA ILE A 176 12.20 16.80 -10.65
C ILE A 176 11.75 15.60 -9.78
N GLY A 177 11.68 15.78 -8.47
CA GLY A 177 11.24 14.78 -7.51
C GLY A 177 12.15 14.75 -6.29
N VAL A 178 11.55 14.75 -5.10
CA VAL A 178 12.25 14.66 -3.82
C VAL A 178 12.49 13.20 -3.40
N VAL A 179 11.52 12.33 -3.71
CA VAL A 179 11.56 10.87 -3.53
C VAL A 179 10.73 10.22 -4.62
N ARG A 180 11.06 8.98 -5.02
CA ARG A 180 10.28 8.19 -5.98
C ARG A 180 10.23 6.71 -5.56
N GLY A 181 9.14 6.01 -5.83
CA GLY A 181 9.00 4.57 -5.58
C GLY A 181 8.07 3.89 -6.58
N GLN A 182 8.46 2.74 -7.13
CA GLN A 182 7.60 1.94 -8.03
C GLN A 182 6.55 1.19 -7.21
N LEU A 183 5.35 0.95 -7.78
CA LEU A 183 4.27 0.22 -7.11
C LEU A 183 4.47 -1.31 -7.05
N SER A 184 5.55 -1.85 -7.63
CA SER A 184 5.95 -3.27 -7.59
C SER A 184 7.46 -3.44 -7.48
#